data_AF-A0A1W6WXV4-F1
#
_entry.id   AF-A0A1W6WXV4-F1
#
_cell.length_a   1.000
_cell.length_b   1.000
_cell.length_c   1.000
_cell.angle_alpha   90.00
_cell.angle_beta   90.00
_cell.angle_gamma   90.00
#
_symmetry.space_group_name_H-M   'P 1'
#
loop_
_entity.id
_entity.type
_entity.pdbx_description
1 polymer ?
#
loop_
_entity_poly.entity_id
_entity_poly.type
_entity_poly.pdbx_seq_one_letter_code
_entity_poly.pdbx_strand_id
1 'polypeptide(L)'
;MSEKDKKVKVTLANSPSHLEFVSTVVEGYARAAQDDCSEKGYPKQDVSKALALLIHGNAAFPGQGIVAEFLNYARTKAYQTGGTIHMLANNRIGFTTESEDLRYTRYSSDLAKGYDIPIFHVNADAPEASLNVMRLAFEYRQKFKKMLS
;
A
#
# COMPACT_ATOMS: atom_id res chain seq x y z
N MET A 1 -0.53 -33.03 5.19
CA MET A 1 0.62 -32.10 5.34
C MET A 1 0.31 -31.22 6.54
N SER A 2 1.05 -31.35 7.64
CA SER A 2 0.73 -30.67 8.90
C SER A 2 0.71 -29.15 8.73
N GLU A 3 -0.44 -28.52 9.02
CA GLU A 3 -0.55 -27.07 9.23
C GLU A 3 0.33 -26.70 10.42
N LYS A 4 1.55 -26.24 10.14
CA LYS A 4 2.30 -25.48 11.14
C LYS A 4 1.60 -24.15 11.31
N ASP A 5 1.11 -23.88 12.51
CA ASP A 5 0.58 -22.58 12.94
C ASP A 5 1.63 -21.49 12.70
N LYS A 6 1.58 -20.87 11.52
CA LYS A 6 2.47 -19.76 11.18
C LYS A 6 1.93 -18.51 11.86
N LYS A 7 2.55 -18.12 12.96
CA LYS A 7 2.23 -16.87 13.65
C LYS A 7 2.76 -15.68 12.84
N VAL A 8 1.87 -14.75 12.51
CA VAL A 8 2.21 -13.48 11.85
C VAL A 8 1.91 -12.35 12.83
N LYS A 9 2.87 -11.43 13.02
CA LYS A 9 2.65 -10.22 13.81
C LYS A 9 1.95 -9.19 12.93
N VAL A 10 0.77 -8.74 13.35
CA VAL A 10 0.06 -7.62 12.73
C VAL A 10 0.23 -6.40 13.63
N THR A 11 0.54 -5.25 13.05
CA THR A 11 0.66 -3.99 13.77
C THR A 11 -0.07 -2.91 12.98
N LEU A 12 -1.00 -2.24 13.64
CA LEU A 12 -1.73 -1.10 13.08
C LEU A 12 -1.08 0.18 13.61
N ALA A 13 -0.67 1.08 12.71
CA ALA A 13 -0.10 2.36 13.10
C ALA A 13 -1.20 3.32 13.58
N ASN A 14 -0.90 4.13 14.60
CA ASN A 14 -1.78 5.22 15.02
C ASN A 14 -1.72 6.34 13.98
N SER A 15 -2.88 6.87 13.58
CA SER A 15 -3.01 7.94 12.59
C SER A 15 -3.70 9.18 13.16
N PRO A 16 -3.24 10.40 12.85
CA PRO A 16 -4.04 11.60 13.08
C PRO A 16 -5.24 11.65 12.11
N SER A 17 -6.12 12.64 12.28
CA SER A 17 -7.23 12.90 11.35
C SER A 17 -6.77 13.39 9.96
N HIS A 18 -5.52 13.84 9.83
CA HIS A 18 -4.94 14.25 8.55
C HIS A 18 -4.76 13.02 7.66
N LEU A 19 -5.65 12.89 6.67
CA LEU A 19 -5.71 11.73 5.78
C LEU A 19 -4.37 11.53 5.04
N GLU A 20 -4.04 10.27 4.76
CA GLU A 20 -2.84 9.83 4.05
C GLU A 20 -1.49 10.07 4.76
N PHE A 21 -1.43 10.91 5.80
CA PHE A 21 -0.20 11.17 6.55
C PHE A 21 0.47 9.90 7.07
N VAL A 22 -0.34 9.01 7.66
CA VAL A 22 0.12 7.76 8.27
C VAL A 22 0.75 6.78 7.26
N SER A 23 0.46 6.92 5.97
CA SER A 23 1.01 6.04 4.92
C SER A 23 2.53 6.02 4.95
N THR A 24 3.16 7.19 5.11
CA THR A 24 4.62 7.31 5.22
C THR A 24 5.19 6.71 6.52
N VAL A 25 4.43 6.78 7.62
CA VAL A 25 4.82 6.20 8.91
C VAL A 25 4.83 4.67 8.82
N VAL A 26 3.81 4.09 8.18
CA VAL A 26 3.72 2.64 7.97
C VAL A 26 4.85 2.13 7.07
N GLU A 27 5.20 2.86 6.01
CA GLU A 27 6.38 2.53 5.19
C GLU A 27 7.66 2.55 6.02
N GLY A 28 7.83 3.55 6.88
CA GLY A 28 8.96 3.63 7.81
C GLY A 28 9.01 2.45 8.79
N TYR A 29 7.86 2.04 9.35
CA TYR A 29 7.76 0.85 10.21
C TYR A 29 8.13 -0.42 9.46
N ALA A 30 7.62 -0.59 8.24
CA ALA A 30 7.96 -1.74 7.40
C ALA A 30 9.45 -1.76 7.08
N ARG A 31 10.03 -0.61 6.71
CA ARG A 31 11.47 -0.48 6.44
C ARG A 31 12.31 -0.83 7.66
N ALA A 32 11.98 -0.27 8.83
CA ALA A 32 12.69 -0.56 10.06
C ALA A 32 12.62 -2.04 10.47
N ALA A 33 11.50 -2.72 10.20
CA ALA A 33 11.37 -4.16 10.45
C ALA A 33 12.14 -5.05 9.45
N GLN A 34 12.50 -4.51 8.29
CA GLN A 34 13.27 -5.22 7.25
C GLN A 34 14.79 -5.02 7.40
N ASP A 35 15.21 -3.88 7.94
CA ASP A 35 16.61 -3.50 8.04
C ASP A 35 17.32 -4.20 9.21
N ASP A 36 18.50 -4.73 8.93
CA ASP A 36 19.47 -5.15 9.94
C ASP A 36 20.61 -4.11 10.01
N CYS A 37 20.71 -3.48 11.18
CA CYS A 37 21.68 -2.43 11.49
C CYS A 37 22.76 -2.91 12.48
N SER A 38 22.98 -4.22 12.63
CA SER A 38 24.01 -4.77 13.53
C SER A 38 25.44 -4.40 13.13
N GLU A 39 25.65 -4.14 11.83
CA GLU A 39 26.93 -3.78 11.24
C GLU A 39 26.99 -2.30 10.88
N LYS A 40 28.19 -1.71 10.90
CA LYS A 40 28.39 -0.32 10.46
C LYS A 40 28.15 -0.19 8.95
N GLY A 41 27.49 0.89 8.54
CA GLY A 41 27.26 1.24 7.13
C GLY A 41 25.78 1.25 6.76
N TYR A 42 25.49 1.03 5.47
CA TYR A 42 24.12 0.96 4.99
C TYR A 42 23.45 -0.33 5.50
N PRO A 43 22.19 -0.29 5.99
CA PRO A 43 21.53 -1.47 6.54
C PRO A 43 21.46 -2.64 5.55
N LYS A 44 21.59 -3.86 6.08
CA LYS A 44 21.31 -5.07 5.31
C LYS A 44 19.80 -5.32 5.33
N GLN A 45 19.14 -5.02 4.22
CA GLN A 45 17.69 -5.10 4.13
C GLN A 45 17.20 -6.47 3.67
N ASP A 46 16.22 -7.03 4.38
CA ASP A 46 15.45 -8.21 3.96
C ASP A 46 13.95 -7.87 3.87
N VAL A 47 13.49 -7.60 2.65
CA VAL A 47 12.10 -7.22 2.36
C VAL A 47 11.08 -8.35 2.59
N SER A 48 11.54 -9.58 2.85
CA SER A 48 10.64 -10.70 3.18
C SER A 48 10.15 -10.67 4.63
N LYS A 49 10.86 -9.97 5.53
CA LYS A 49 10.56 -9.91 6.97
C LYS A 49 9.28 -9.15 7.32
N ALA A 50 8.92 -8.16 6.52
CA ALA A 50 7.71 -7.36 6.74
C ALA A 50 7.09 -6.94 5.40
N LEU A 51 5.77 -6.69 5.43
CA LEU A 51 4.97 -6.20 4.32
C LEU A 51 4.14 -5.02 4.79
N ALA A 52 4.14 -3.93 4.04
CA ALA A 52 3.23 -2.82 4.25
C ALA A 52 1.90 -3.07 3.51
N LEU A 53 0.79 -2.81 4.21
CA LEU A 53 -0.56 -2.78 3.67
C LEU A 53 -1.14 -1.40 4.01
N LEU A 54 -1.55 -0.66 2.99
CA LEU A 54 -2.11 0.69 3.15
C LEU A 54 -3.55 0.71 2.67
N ILE A 55 -4.43 1.34 3.46
CA ILE A 55 -5.85 1.50 3.14
C ILE A 55 -6.13 2.98 2.94
N HIS A 56 -6.74 3.30 1.81
CA HIS A 56 -6.95 4.69 1.38
C HIS A 56 -8.42 4.96 1.09
N GLY A 57 -8.83 6.21 1.26
CA GLY A 57 -10.12 6.69 0.75
C GLY A 57 -10.00 7.08 -0.73
N ASN A 58 -11.07 6.89 -1.51
CA ASN A 58 -11.14 7.31 -2.92
C ASN A 58 -10.93 8.82 -3.14
N ALA A 59 -11.37 9.65 -2.20
CA ALA A 59 -11.19 11.10 -2.24
C ALA A 59 -9.75 11.50 -1.87
N ALA A 60 -9.23 10.91 -0.78
CA ALA A 60 -7.96 11.30 -0.20
C ALA A 60 -6.77 10.83 -1.05
N PHE A 61 -6.82 9.62 -1.62
CA PHE A 61 -5.71 9.05 -2.38
C PHE A 61 -5.23 9.94 -3.55
N PRO A 62 -6.10 10.39 -4.47
CA PRO A 62 -5.67 11.31 -5.52
C PRO A 62 -5.55 12.77 -5.05
N GLY A 63 -6.18 13.13 -3.93
CA GLY A 63 -6.29 14.53 -3.47
C GLY A 63 -5.15 14.99 -2.54
N GLN A 64 -4.48 14.08 -1.84
CA GLN A 64 -3.40 14.41 -0.91
C GLN A 64 -2.04 14.23 -1.57
N GLY A 65 -1.28 15.32 -1.73
CA GLY A 65 0.03 15.32 -2.41
C GLY A 65 1.06 14.37 -1.81
N ILE A 66 0.97 14.10 -0.50
CA ILE A 66 1.84 13.14 0.19
C ILE A 66 1.79 11.73 -0.43
N VAL A 67 0.66 11.36 -1.05
CA VAL A 67 0.51 10.07 -1.74
C VAL A 67 1.46 10.01 -2.93
N ALA A 68 1.47 11.03 -3.78
CA ALA A 68 2.39 11.11 -4.91
C ALA A 68 3.86 11.15 -4.44
N GLU A 69 4.14 11.87 -3.36
CA GLU A 69 5.49 11.94 -2.78
C GLU A 69 6.00 10.56 -2.36
N PHE A 70 5.24 9.79 -1.58
CA PHE A 70 5.74 8.50 -1.11
C PHE A 70 5.78 7.45 -2.24
N LEU A 71 4.83 7.47 -3.19
CA LEU A 71 4.86 6.60 -4.37
C LEU A 71 6.15 6.83 -5.19
N ASN A 72 6.59 8.08 -5.30
CA ASN A 72 7.84 8.44 -5.96
C ASN A 72 9.07 7.83 -5.26
N TYR A 73 9.07 7.75 -3.93
CA TYR A 73 10.19 7.20 -3.16
C TYR A 73 10.19 5.68 -3.06
N ALA A 74 9.05 5.02 -3.24
CA ALA A 74 8.84 3.63 -2.88
C ALA A 74 9.68 2.60 -3.68
N ARG A 75 10.41 3.00 -4.73
CA ARG A 75 11.40 2.15 -5.43
C ARG A 75 12.85 2.61 -5.30
N THR A 76 13.10 3.69 -4.56
CA THR A 76 14.47 4.17 -4.33
C THR A 76 15.17 3.31 -3.28
N LYS A 77 16.51 3.20 -3.38
CA LYS A 77 17.31 2.45 -2.39
C LYS A 77 17.02 2.92 -0.94
N ALA A 78 16.88 4.22 -0.74
CA ALA A 78 16.68 4.84 0.56
C ALA A 78 15.35 4.50 1.24
N TYR A 79 14.28 4.28 0.48
CA TYR A 79 12.92 4.19 1.04
C TYR A 79 12.15 2.92 0.70
N GLN A 80 12.58 2.14 -0.30
CA GLN A 80 11.83 0.96 -0.74
C GLN A 80 11.64 -0.09 0.36
N THR A 81 10.48 -0.76 0.34
CA THR A 81 10.05 -1.80 1.30
C THR A 81 9.70 -3.14 0.61
N GLY A 82 10.16 -3.34 -0.63
CA GLY A 82 9.89 -4.52 -1.44
C GLY A 82 8.46 -4.60 -1.97
N GLY A 83 7.79 -3.46 -2.11
CA GLY A 83 6.44 -3.35 -2.64
C GLY A 83 5.37 -3.39 -1.56
N THR A 84 4.51 -2.38 -1.60
CA THR A 84 3.36 -2.18 -0.74
C THR A 84 2.08 -2.59 -1.44
N ILE A 85 1.16 -3.19 -0.69
CA ILE A 85 -0.19 -3.47 -1.17
C ILE A 85 -1.07 -2.29 -0.78
N HIS A 86 -1.68 -1.65 -1.76
CA HIS A 86 -2.62 -0.55 -1.55
C HIS A 86 -4.05 -1.07 -1.73
N MET A 87 -4.94 -0.72 -0.82
CA MET A 87 -6.36 -1.01 -0.93
C MET A 87 -7.14 0.30 -0.87
N LEU A 88 -7.80 0.66 -1.97
CA LEU A 88 -8.64 1.85 -2.03
C LEU A 88 -10.08 1.47 -1.69
N ALA A 89 -10.55 1.88 -0.51
CA ALA A 89 -11.94 1.74 -0.10
C ALA A 89 -12.80 2.77 -0.85
N ASN A 90 -13.26 2.39 -2.05
CA ASN A 90 -13.93 3.31 -2.96
C ASN A 90 -15.46 3.24 -2.85
N ASN A 91 -16.01 4.09 -1.98
CA ASN A 91 -17.45 4.30 -1.80
C ASN A 91 -18.03 5.38 -2.74
N ARG A 92 -17.22 5.92 -3.67
CA ARG A 92 -17.58 6.95 -4.66
C ARG A 92 -17.95 8.35 -4.12
N ILE A 93 -17.78 8.62 -2.82
CA ILE A 93 -18.08 9.93 -2.22
C ILE A 93 -17.00 10.38 -1.24
N GLY A 94 -16.73 11.68 -1.17
CA GLY A 94 -15.85 12.27 -0.15
C GLY A 94 -16.65 13.24 0.72
N PHE A 95 -17.15 12.76 1.85
CA PHE A 95 -18.11 13.49 2.67
C PHE A 95 -19.36 13.90 1.85
N THR A 96 -19.47 15.15 1.40
CA THR A 96 -20.56 15.65 0.54
C THR A 96 -20.12 15.88 -0.90
N THR A 97 -18.85 15.62 -1.23
CA THR A 97 -18.28 15.87 -2.55
C THR A 97 -18.43 14.62 -3.43
N GLU A 98 -19.07 14.80 -4.59
CA GLU A 98 -19.30 13.76 -5.58
C GLU A 98 -18.03 13.40 -6.35
N SER A 99 -17.99 12.19 -6.91
CA SER A 99 -16.80 11.65 -7.60
C SER A 99 -16.24 12.55 -8.72
N GLU A 100 -17.11 13.32 -9.39
CA GLU A 100 -16.77 14.24 -10.47
C GLU A 100 -16.03 15.49 -9.96
N ASP A 101 -16.31 15.91 -8.73
CA ASP A 101 -15.67 17.04 -8.07
C ASP A 101 -14.46 16.61 -7.21
N LEU A 102 -14.31 15.30 -6.94
CA LEU A 102 -13.17 14.77 -6.17
C LEU A 102 -11.85 14.79 -6.94
N ARG A 103 -11.91 14.58 -8.26
CA ARG A 103 -10.73 14.36 -9.11
C ARG A 103 -11.07 14.53 -10.58
N TYR A 104 -10.06 14.88 -11.36
CA TYR A 104 -10.18 14.96 -12.82
C TYR A 104 -10.05 13.60 -13.52
N THR A 105 -9.36 12.64 -12.89
CA THR A 105 -9.10 11.32 -13.48
C THR A 105 -10.28 10.36 -13.33
N ARG A 106 -10.39 9.38 -14.22
CA ARG A 106 -11.52 8.43 -14.23
C ARG A 106 -11.61 7.62 -12.94
N TYR A 107 -10.48 7.07 -12.50
CA TYR A 107 -10.41 6.24 -11.31
C TYR A 107 -9.59 6.91 -10.21
N SER A 108 -9.97 6.68 -8.95
CA SER A 108 -9.20 7.16 -7.78
C SER A 108 -7.79 6.58 -7.75
N SER A 109 -7.59 5.40 -8.32
CA SER A 109 -6.30 4.74 -8.46
C SER A 109 -5.41 5.29 -9.58
N ASP A 110 -5.89 6.21 -10.43
CA ASP A 110 -5.16 6.64 -11.63
C ASP A 110 -3.82 7.30 -11.32
N LEU A 111 -3.66 7.90 -10.14
CA LEU A 111 -2.36 8.41 -9.67
C LEU A 111 -1.27 7.32 -9.69
N ALA A 112 -1.61 6.08 -9.34
CA ALA A 112 -0.67 4.96 -9.28
C ALA A 112 -0.13 4.55 -10.66
N LYS A 113 -0.83 4.90 -11.76
CA LYS A 113 -0.40 4.61 -13.13
C LYS A 113 0.91 5.32 -13.48
N GLY A 114 1.16 6.50 -12.91
CA GLY A 114 2.41 7.24 -13.12
C GLY A 114 3.66 6.53 -12.58
N TYR A 115 3.50 5.46 -11.81
CA TYR A 115 4.58 4.73 -11.14
C TYR A 115 4.66 3.24 -11.55
N ASP A 116 4.03 2.87 -12.67
CA ASP A 116 3.96 1.49 -13.19
C ASP A 116 3.40 0.47 -12.18
N ILE A 117 2.45 0.90 -11.35
CA ILE A 117 1.79 0.05 -10.36
C ILE A 117 0.60 -0.65 -11.04
N PRO A 118 0.51 -2.00 -11.02
CA PRO A 118 -0.67 -2.71 -11.48
C PRO A 118 -1.88 -2.36 -10.63
N ILE A 119 -3.04 -2.18 -11.28
CA ILE A 119 -4.27 -1.76 -10.63
C ILE A 119 -5.37 -2.79 -10.90
N PHE A 120 -6.03 -3.26 -9.84
CA PHE A 120 -7.19 -4.14 -9.94
C PHE A 120 -8.45 -3.46 -9.39
N HIS A 121 -9.50 -3.40 -10.21
CA HIS A 121 -10.83 -2.96 -9.74
C HIS A 121 -11.71 -4.17 -9.54
N VAL A 122 -12.26 -4.31 -8.33
CA VAL A 122 -13.11 -5.44 -7.96
C VAL A 122 -14.40 -4.93 -7.34
N ASN A 123 -15.51 -5.61 -7.64
CA ASN A 123 -16.79 -5.34 -6.99
C ASN A 123 -16.79 -5.94 -5.58
N ALA A 124 -16.97 -5.09 -4.56
CA ALA A 124 -17.01 -5.52 -3.16
C ALA A 124 -18.24 -6.42 -2.86
N ASP A 125 -19.31 -6.33 -3.65
CA ASP A 125 -20.47 -7.22 -3.55
C ASP A 125 -20.16 -8.67 -3.99
N ALA A 126 -18.99 -8.89 -4.59
CA ALA A 126 -18.44 -10.20 -4.91
C ALA A 126 -17.24 -10.52 -3.99
N PRO A 127 -17.48 -11.00 -2.74
CA PRO A 127 -16.43 -11.19 -1.74
C PRO A 127 -15.37 -12.21 -2.18
N GLU A 128 -15.75 -13.26 -2.90
CA GLU A 128 -14.80 -14.25 -3.42
C GLU A 128 -13.83 -13.65 -4.45
N ALA A 129 -14.33 -12.78 -5.33
CA ALA A 129 -13.50 -12.06 -6.29
C ALA A 129 -12.53 -11.12 -5.56
N SER A 130 -13.01 -10.41 -4.53
CA SER A 130 -12.18 -9.54 -3.70
C SER A 130 -11.06 -10.30 -2.99
N LEU A 131 -11.37 -11.49 -2.45
CA LEU A 131 -10.36 -12.37 -1.83
C LEU A 131 -9.34 -12.87 -2.85
N ASN A 132 -9.77 -13.24 -4.05
CA ASN A 132 -8.88 -13.70 -5.12
C ASN A 132 -7.94 -12.58 -5.58
N VAL A 133 -8.42 -11.34 -5.70
CA VAL A 133 -7.57 -10.18 -6.00
C VAL A 133 -6.55 -9.94 -4.89
N MET A 134 -6.92 -10.06 -3.61
CA MET A 134 -5.96 -9.91 -2.50
C MET A 134 -4.90 -11.02 -2.48
N ARG A 135 -5.27 -12.26 -2.82
CA ARG A 135 -4.30 -13.35 -2.99
C ARG A 135 -3.33 -13.08 -4.14
N LEU A 136 -3.85 -12.65 -5.29
CA LEU A 136 -3.04 -12.26 -6.44
C LEU A 136 -2.10 -11.10 -6.11
N ALA A 137 -2.59 -10.10 -5.36
CA ALA A 137 -1.80 -8.97 -4.89
C ALA A 137 -0.60 -9.42 -4.04
N PHE A 138 -0.87 -10.32 -3.08
CA PHE A 138 0.16 -10.90 -2.23
C PHE A 138 1.19 -11.71 -3.05
N GLU A 139 0.73 -12.58 -3.95
CA GLU A 139 1.61 -13.39 -4.80
C GLU A 139 2.46 -12.53 -5.74
N TYR A 140 1.88 -11.50 -6.35
CA TYR A 140 2.57 -10.53 -7.19
C TYR A 140 3.67 -9.82 -6.40
N ARG A 141 3.36 -9.30 -5.22
CA ARG A 141 4.35 -8.69 -4.32
C ARG A 141 5.45 -9.68 -3.97
N GLN A 142 5.11 -10.92 -3.61
CA GLN A 142 6.11 -11.93 -3.25
C GLN A 142 7.05 -12.27 -4.40
N LYS A 143 6.53 -12.40 -5.62
CA LYS A 143 7.29 -12.75 -6.82
C LYS A 143 8.15 -11.61 -7.37
N PHE A 144 7.58 -10.41 -7.44
CA PHE A 144 8.22 -9.28 -8.14
C PHE A 144 8.82 -8.22 -7.21
N LYS A 145 8.49 -8.25 -5.92
CA LYS A 145 8.89 -7.23 -4.92
C LYS A 145 8.54 -5.80 -5.37
N LYS A 146 7.35 -5.65 -5.96
CA LYS A 146 6.79 -4.39 -6.49
C LYS A 146 5.44 -4.09 -5.86
N MET A 147 5.07 -2.81 -5.86
CA MET A 147 3.76 -2.32 -5.41
C MET A 147 2.63 -2.84 -6.29
N LEU A 148 1.42 -2.88 -5.71
CA LEU A 148 0.16 -3.19 -6.40
C LEU A 148 -0.98 -2.43 -5.71
N SER A 149 -1.95 -1.94 -6.51
CA SER A 149 -3.10 -1.17 -6.05
C SER A 149 -4.45 -1.74 -6.47
#